data_AF-A0A8J7PWF1-F1
#
_entry.id   AF-A0A8J7PWF1-F1
#
_cell.length_a   1.000
_cell.length_b   1.000
_cell.length_c   1.000
_cell.angle_alpha   90.00
_cell.angle_beta   90.00
_cell.angle_gamma   90.00
#
_symmetry.space_group_name_H-M   'P 1'
#
loop_
_entity.id
_entity.type
_entity.pdbx_description
1 polymer ?
#
loop_
_entity_poly.entity_id
_entity_poly.type
_entity_poly.pdbx_seq_one_letter_code
_entity_poly.pdbx_strand_id
1 'polypeptide(L)'
;MRFASGSPPTPVLTGIPRGRSGNRGALATDPSGALLVVTGDAGNPHAASDPKSLAGKVLRIDDQGKPAPGDPNASSPVVASGLIDPGGVCASTDGKTTWITDRTPTADVLYRLKLGQPLGSPAWRWPDRPGVSGCWVTASTVAVGTAVAGNVQTLTLNADGSFSTKPDISFAGKDGFGRISAMNAISDSAAFVGTSNKDGGKPVSSDDRVAVILNSGGGSGGKD
;
A
#
# COMPACT_ATOMS: atom_id res chain seq x y z
N MET A 1 24.71 -5.40 5.02
CA MET A 1 24.21 -6.32 6.07
C MET A 1 24.67 -7.75 5.76
N ARG A 2 25.28 -8.49 6.70
CA ARG A 2 25.62 -9.91 6.51
C ARG A 2 24.59 -10.76 7.25
N PHE A 3 23.83 -11.56 6.52
CA PHE A 3 22.95 -12.56 7.13
C PHE A 3 23.77 -13.81 7.43
N ALA A 4 24.14 -14.02 8.69
CA ALA A 4 24.68 -15.28 9.14
C ALA A 4 23.50 -16.19 9.52
N SER A 5 23.45 -17.39 8.94
CA SER A 5 22.45 -18.39 9.30
C SER A 5 22.50 -18.64 10.80
N GLY A 6 21.35 -18.51 11.49
CA GLY A 6 21.24 -18.73 12.94
C GLY A 6 21.48 -17.51 13.84
N SER A 7 21.93 -16.36 13.32
CA SER A 7 21.99 -15.13 14.13
C SER A 7 20.59 -14.56 14.39
N PRO A 8 20.31 -14.00 15.58
CA PRO A 8 19.04 -13.33 15.83
C PRO A 8 18.88 -12.11 14.91
N PRO A 9 17.65 -11.76 14.49
CA PRO A 9 17.41 -10.58 13.69
C PRO A 9 17.80 -9.32 14.46
N THR A 10 18.59 -8.44 13.84
CA THR A 10 18.90 -7.12 14.38
C THR A 10 17.70 -6.18 14.18
N PRO A 11 17.09 -5.63 15.24
CA PRO A 11 16.02 -4.65 15.08
C PRO A 11 16.53 -3.39 14.38
N VAL A 12 15.83 -2.95 13.32
CA VAL A 12 16.16 -1.71 12.58
C VAL A 12 15.28 -0.57 13.05
N LEU A 13 13.96 -0.78 13.08
CA LEU A 13 12.98 0.17 13.57
C LEU A 13 12.18 -0.47 14.71
N THR A 14 12.12 0.21 15.84
CA THR A 14 11.42 -0.26 17.05
C THR A 14 10.52 0.85 17.61
N GLY A 15 9.64 0.50 18.54
CA GLY A 15 8.78 1.47 19.22
C GLY A 15 7.51 1.85 18.44
N ILE A 16 7.19 1.14 17.34
CA ILE A 16 5.88 1.26 16.69
C ILE A 16 4.81 0.75 17.68
N PRO A 17 3.83 1.59 18.09
CA PRO A 17 2.78 1.16 19.01
C PRO A 17 1.96 0.02 18.43
N ARG A 18 1.50 -0.88 19.31
CA ARG A 18 0.61 -1.99 18.97
C ARG A 18 -0.63 -1.93 19.83
N GLY A 19 -1.80 -2.00 19.18
CA GLY A 19 -3.11 -2.04 19.83
C GLY A 19 -3.82 -3.37 19.63
N ARG A 20 -5.11 -3.40 19.97
CA ARG A 20 -6.01 -4.52 19.63
C ARG A 20 -6.38 -4.53 18.14
N SER A 21 -6.34 -3.36 17.50
CA SER A 21 -6.62 -3.10 16.08
C SER A 21 -5.66 -2.02 15.56
N GLY A 22 -5.76 -1.64 14.28
CA GLY A 22 -4.93 -0.58 13.70
C GLY A 22 -3.44 -0.93 13.64
N ASN A 23 -3.13 -2.23 13.54
CA ASN A 23 -1.75 -2.73 13.51
C ASN A 23 -1.29 -3.07 12.08
N ARG A 24 -2.11 -2.81 11.07
CA ARG A 24 -1.66 -2.99 9.69
C ARG A 24 -0.51 -2.04 9.39
N GLY A 25 0.26 -2.43 8.41
CA GLY A 25 1.34 -1.64 7.87
C GLY A 25 1.81 -2.27 6.58
N ALA A 26 2.64 -1.51 5.87
CA ALA A 26 3.25 -1.96 4.64
C ALA A 26 4.62 -1.31 4.48
N LEU A 27 5.46 -1.95 3.66
CA LEU A 27 6.80 -1.53 3.35
C LEU A 27 6.94 -1.32 1.85
N ALA A 28 7.70 -0.31 1.46
CA ALA A 28 8.16 -0.12 0.09
C ALA A 28 9.53 0.54 0.09
N THR A 29 10.25 0.41 -1.01
CA THR A 29 11.47 1.18 -1.24
C THR A 29 11.13 2.36 -2.13
N ASP A 30 11.65 3.54 -1.80
CA ASP A 30 11.56 4.71 -2.66
C ASP A 30 12.68 4.73 -3.72
N PRO A 31 12.64 5.65 -4.70
CA PRO A 31 13.65 5.71 -5.76
C PRO A 31 15.07 6.04 -5.28
N SER A 32 15.22 6.61 -4.08
CA SER A 32 16.52 6.90 -3.49
C SER A 32 17.12 5.71 -2.73
N GLY A 33 16.35 4.62 -2.59
CA GLY A 33 16.74 3.44 -1.81
C GLY A 33 16.34 3.49 -0.34
N ALA A 34 15.62 4.54 0.11
CA ALA A 34 15.10 4.62 1.47
C ALA A 34 13.89 3.70 1.64
N LEU A 35 13.72 3.16 2.85
CA LEU A 35 12.57 2.34 3.20
C LEU A 35 11.42 3.22 3.68
N LEU A 36 10.29 3.13 2.99
CA LEU A 36 9.02 3.66 3.43
C LEU A 36 8.32 2.63 4.34
N VAL A 37 7.85 3.10 5.48
CA VAL A 37 7.10 2.29 6.45
C VAL A 37 5.78 3.01 6.73
N VAL A 38 4.65 2.38 6.41
CA VAL A 38 3.34 2.90 6.83
C VAL A 38 2.83 2.11 8.03
N THR A 39 2.30 2.82 9.02
CA THR A 39 1.82 2.25 10.28
C THR A 39 0.37 2.66 10.53
N GLY A 40 -0.45 1.73 10.99
CA GLY A 40 -1.78 2.04 11.50
C GLY A 40 -1.74 2.76 12.85
N ASP A 41 -2.89 3.28 13.27
CA ASP A 41 -3.06 4.11 14.47
C ASP A 41 -3.06 3.34 15.79
N ALA A 42 -2.85 2.02 15.75
CA ALA A 42 -2.93 1.11 16.90
C ALA A 42 -4.29 1.19 17.65
N GLY A 43 -5.37 1.59 16.97
CA GLY A 43 -6.69 1.80 17.55
C GLY A 43 -6.83 3.09 18.36
N ASN A 44 -5.85 4.00 18.29
CA ASN A 44 -5.89 5.32 18.91
C ASN A 44 -5.67 6.42 17.86
N PRO A 45 -6.75 7.01 17.31
CA PRO A 45 -6.65 8.08 16.31
C PRO A 45 -5.84 9.30 16.77
N HIS A 46 -5.79 9.59 18.08
CA HIS A 46 -4.98 10.70 18.60
C HIS A 46 -3.47 10.44 18.45
N ALA A 47 -3.05 9.16 18.47
CA ALA A 47 -1.66 8.79 18.25
C ALA A 47 -1.19 9.09 16.83
N ALA A 48 -2.09 9.12 15.84
CA ALA A 48 -1.78 9.52 14.47
C ALA A 48 -1.34 10.99 14.39
N SER A 49 -1.92 11.88 15.20
CA SER A 49 -1.57 13.31 15.24
C SER A 49 -0.42 13.65 16.19
N ASP A 50 -0.07 12.75 17.11
CA ASP A 50 1.05 12.98 18.04
C ASP A 50 2.41 12.86 17.30
N PRO A 51 3.23 13.94 17.28
CA PRO A 51 4.54 13.92 16.62
C PRO A 51 5.57 13.00 17.31
N LYS A 52 5.33 12.58 18.56
CA LYS A 52 6.21 11.65 19.29
C LYS A 52 5.85 10.18 19.08
N SER A 53 4.73 9.90 18.43
CA SER A 53 4.23 8.54 18.17
C SER A 53 4.61 8.06 16.77
N LEU A 54 4.92 6.77 16.65
CA LEU A 54 5.09 6.09 15.36
C LEU A 54 3.80 5.42 14.86
N ALA A 55 2.67 5.58 15.54
CA ALA A 55 1.37 5.07 15.07
C ALA A 55 0.70 6.07 14.13
N GLY A 56 0.02 5.55 13.10
CA GLY A 56 -0.72 6.33 12.11
C GLY A 56 0.18 7.19 11.22
N LYS A 57 1.38 6.71 10.88
CA LYS A 57 2.44 7.48 10.22
C LYS A 57 2.85 6.88 8.87
N VAL A 58 3.39 7.74 8.03
CA VAL A 58 4.33 7.38 6.97
C VAL A 58 5.72 7.74 7.47
N LEU A 59 6.58 6.74 7.58
CA LEU A 59 7.97 6.89 7.97
C LEU A 59 8.87 6.68 6.75
N ARG A 60 10.01 7.36 6.72
CA ARG A 60 11.06 7.17 5.74
C ARG A 60 12.39 7.00 6.46
N ILE A 61 13.04 5.86 6.28
CA ILE A 61 14.25 5.48 7.01
C ILE A 61 15.33 4.91 6.11
N ASP A 62 16.58 5.01 6.56
CA ASP A 62 17.72 4.30 5.96
C ASP A 62 17.79 2.83 6.42
N ASP A 63 18.85 2.12 6.00
CA ASP A 63 19.09 0.72 6.35
C ASP A 63 19.47 0.51 7.84
N GLN A 64 19.64 1.60 8.59
CA GLN A 64 19.90 1.61 10.03
C GLN A 64 18.70 2.08 10.85
N GLY A 65 17.56 2.37 10.21
CA GLY A 65 16.34 2.84 10.87
C GLY A 65 16.36 4.31 11.27
N LYS A 66 17.33 5.08 10.79
CA LYS A 66 17.42 6.53 11.02
C LYS A 66 16.60 7.28 9.96
N PRO A 67 16.19 8.54 10.23
CA PRO A 67 15.59 9.39 9.21
C PRO A 67 16.46 9.41 7.95
N ALA A 68 15.84 9.21 6.80
CA ALA A 68 16.57 9.09 5.55
C ALA A 68 17.06 10.47 5.06
N PRO A 69 18.19 10.53 4.33
CA PRO A 69 18.63 11.78 3.71
C PRO A 69 17.53 12.41 2.83
N GLY A 70 17.35 13.72 2.96
CA GLY A 70 16.31 14.47 2.24
C GLY A 70 14.93 14.48 2.92
N ASP A 71 14.79 13.86 4.10
CA ASP A 71 13.57 14.00 4.90
C ASP A 71 13.35 15.48 5.30
N PRO A 72 12.07 15.94 5.38
CA PRO A 72 11.75 17.32 5.75
C PRO A 72 12.27 17.72 7.14
N ASN A 73 12.45 16.75 8.03
CA ASN A 73 13.02 16.92 9.35
C ASN A 73 14.08 15.83 9.58
N ALA A 74 15.36 16.21 9.56
CA ALA A 74 16.47 15.27 9.74
C ALA A 74 16.49 14.56 11.11
N SER A 75 15.72 15.05 12.10
CA SER A 75 15.62 14.46 13.44
C SER A 75 14.41 13.54 13.61
N SER A 76 13.58 13.35 12.58
CA SER A 76 12.38 12.53 12.67
C SER A 76 12.17 11.70 11.40
N PRO A 77 11.91 10.39 11.52
CA PRO A 77 11.61 9.57 10.35
C PRO A 77 10.19 9.80 9.83
N VAL A 78 9.35 10.55 10.57
CA VAL A 78 7.96 10.81 10.20
C VAL A 78 7.91 11.84 9.08
N VAL A 79 7.48 11.41 7.88
CA VAL A 79 7.30 12.28 6.71
C VAL A 79 5.85 12.65 6.47
N ALA A 80 4.90 11.87 6.98
CA ALA A 80 3.48 12.21 7.01
C ALA A 80 2.73 11.48 8.14
N SER A 81 1.52 11.94 8.44
CA SER A 81 0.69 11.48 9.56
C SER A 81 -0.78 11.38 9.16
N GLY A 82 -1.57 10.65 9.94
CA GLY A 82 -3.03 10.60 9.82
C GLY A 82 -3.59 9.28 9.27
N LEU A 83 -2.76 8.24 9.14
CA LEU A 83 -3.21 6.91 8.72
C LEU A 83 -3.96 6.19 9.85
N ILE A 84 -4.91 5.33 9.49
CA ILE A 84 -5.72 4.55 10.44
C ILE A 84 -5.39 3.06 10.36
N ASP A 85 -5.64 2.42 9.22
CA ASP A 85 -5.45 0.99 8.98
C ASP A 85 -4.91 0.76 7.56
N PRO A 86 -3.65 1.19 7.29
CA PRO A 86 -3.11 1.25 5.94
C PRO A 86 -2.97 -0.15 5.33
N GLY A 87 -3.37 -0.26 4.07
CA GLY A 87 -3.33 -1.51 3.31
C GLY A 87 -2.03 -1.70 2.50
N GLY A 88 -1.34 -0.61 2.15
CA GLY A 88 -0.24 -0.63 1.21
C GLY A 88 0.44 0.73 1.07
N VAL A 89 1.72 0.71 0.70
CA VAL A 89 2.49 1.86 0.21
C VAL A 89 3.19 1.42 -1.07
N CYS A 90 3.01 2.17 -2.15
CA CYS A 90 3.40 1.74 -3.49
C CYS A 90 4.04 2.90 -4.25
N ALA A 91 5.36 2.79 -4.49
CA ALA A 91 6.04 3.64 -5.43
C ALA A 91 5.66 3.25 -6.87
N SER A 92 5.49 4.23 -7.75
CA SER A 92 5.30 3.95 -9.17
C SER A 92 6.57 3.36 -9.78
N THR A 93 6.40 2.54 -10.81
CA THR A 93 7.51 1.91 -11.57
C THR A 93 8.49 2.92 -12.17
N ASP A 94 8.03 4.14 -12.47
CA ASP A 94 8.88 5.25 -12.92
C ASP A 94 9.53 6.06 -11.78
N GLY A 95 9.24 5.69 -10.53
CA GLY A 95 9.74 6.33 -9.32
C GLY A 95 9.18 7.72 -9.02
N LYS A 96 8.24 8.25 -9.79
CA LYS A 96 7.80 9.65 -9.65
C LYS A 96 6.71 9.87 -8.60
N THR A 97 5.95 8.84 -8.28
CA THR A 97 4.82 8.94 -7.37
C THR A 97 4.83 7.83 -6.34
N THR A 98 4.23 8.11 -5.19
CA THR A 98 4.02 7.11 -4.14
C THR A 98 2.60 7.27 -3.63
N TRP A 99 1.91 6.14 -3.53
CA TRP A 99 0.51 6.07 -3.14
C TRP A 99 0.35 5.20 -1.91
N ILE A 100 -0.62 5.55 -1.08
CA ILE A 100 -0.92 4.84 0.17
C ILE A 100 -2.39 4.51 0.17
N THR A 101 -2.71 3.23 0.37
CA THR A 101 -4.08 2.79 0.59
C THR A 101 -4.35 2.77 2.09
N ASP A 102 -5.52 3.26 2.51
CA ASP A 102 -5.92 3.29 3.91
C ASP A 102 -7.41 2.96 4.08
N ARG A 103 -7.76 2.33 5.19
CA ARG A 103 -9.13 1.93 5.52
C ARG A 103 -9.65 2.80 6.65
N THR A 104 -10.52 3.75 6.32
CA THR A 104 -11.10 4.66 7.31
C THR A 104 -12.50 4.19 7.72
N PRO A 105 -13.09 4.71 8.82
CA PRO A 105 -14.42 4.31 9.26
C PRO A 105 -15.55 4.56 8.24
N THR A 106 -15.38 5.48 7.30
CA THR A 106 -16.44 5.89 6.35
C THR A 106 -16.16 5.52 4.91
N ALA A 107 -14.90 5.25 4.56
CA ALA A 107 -14.49 4.84 3.21
C ALA A 107 -13.11 4.19 3.26
N ASP A 108 -12.80 3.37 2.26
CA ASP A 108 -11.40 3.12 1.95
C ASP A 108 -10.89 4.25 1.05
N VAL A 109 -9.61 4.58 1.14
CA VAL A 109 -9.06 5.80 0.53
C VAL A 109 -7.69 5.56 -0.08
N LEU A 110 -7.36 6.38 -1.07
CA LEU A 110 -6.03 6.45 -1.68
C LEU A 110 -5.45 7.85 -1.45
N TYR A 111 -4.29 7.93 -0.83
CA TYR A 111 -3.52 9.16 -0.66
C TYR A 111 -2.32 9.19 -1.59
N ARG A 112 -1.95 10.39 -2.04
CA ARG A 112 -0.66 10.64 -2.69
C ARG A 112 0.32 11.17 -1.66
N LEU A 113 1.46 10.50 -1.50
CA LEU A 113 2.54 11.01 -0.67
C LEU A 113 3.31 12.09 -1.43
N LYS A 114 3.53 13.23 -0.76
CA LYS A 114 4.46 14.28 -1.19
C LYS A 114 5.33 14.66 0.01
N LEU A 115 6.64 14.45 -0.09
CA LEU A 115 7.55 14.78 1.00
C LEU A 115 7.45 16.28 1.35
N GLY A 116 7.39 16.57 2.65
CA GLY A 116 7.25 17.94 3.16
C GLY A 116 5.83 18.49 3.13
N GLN A 117 4.85 17.70 2.68
CA GLN A 117 3.43 18.07 2.72
C GLN A 117 2.62 17.06 3.55
N PRO A 118 1.56 17.51 4.24
CA PRO A 118 0.60 16.59 4.85
C PRO A 118 -0.08 15.73 3.77
N LEU A 119 -0.58 14.55 4.13
CA LEU A 119 -1.33 13.66 3.19
C LEU A 119 -2.52 14.38 2.53
N GLY A 120 -3.10 15.37 3.22
CA GLY A 120 -4.20 16.17 2.71
C GLY A 120 -5.47 15.36 2.48
N SER A 121 -6.30 15.80 1.54
CA SER A 121 -7.50 15.07 1.12
C SER A 121 -7.11 13.82 0.31
N PRO A 122 -7.85 12.69 0.46
CA PRO A 122 -7.67 11.55 -0.43
C PRO A 122 -7.82 11.93 -1.89
N ALA A 123 -6.98 11.36 -2.73
CA ALA A 123 -7.08 11.49 -4.18
C ALA A 123 -8.18 10.59 -4.75
N TRP A 124 -8.51 9.50 -4.07
CA TRP A 124 -9.62 8.61 -4.40
C TRP A 124 -10.29 8.06 -3.14
N ARG A 125 -11.58 7.75 -3.23
CA ARG A 125 -12.38 7.16 -2.16
C ARG A 125 -13.25 6.02 -2.69
N TRP A 126 -13.29 4.91 -1.95
CA TRP A 126 -14.23 3.80 -2.14
C TRP A 126 -15.24 3.80 -0.99
N PRO A 127 -16.46 4.35 -1.20
CA PRO A 127 -17.48 4.44 -0.15
C PRO A 127 -17.98 3.07 0.33
N ASP A 128 -17.94 2.06 -0.54
CA ASP A 128 -18.36 0.69 -0.28
C ASP A 128 -17.33 -0.13 0.52
N ARG A 129 -16.14 0.43 0.77
CA ARG A 129 -15.08 -0.16 1.62
C ARG A 129 -14.71 -1.59 1.19
N PRO A 130 -14.14 -1.78 -0.02
CA PRO A 130 -13.81 -3.10 -0.54
C PRO A 130 -12.64 -3.78 0.19
N GLY A 131 -12.04 -3.12 1.19
CA GLY A 131 -10.91 -3.60 1.96
C GLY A 131 -9.61 -3.41 1.20
N VAL A 132 -9.29 -2.18 0.79
CA VAL A 132 -8.08 -1.84 0.04
C VAL A 132 -6.82 -2.37 0.73
N SER A 133 -5.87 -2.86 -0.05
CA SER A 133 -4.65 -3.53 0.44
C SER A 133 -3.44 -3.09 -0.37
N GLY A 134 -2.47 -3.97 -0.63
CA GLY A 134 -1.34 -3.69 -1.51
C GLY A 134 -1.78 -3.21 -2.89
N CYS A 135 -0.89 -2.47 -3.53
CA CYS A 135 -1.12 -1.86 -4.84
C CYS A 135 0.06 -2.07 -5.80
N TRP A 136 -0.24 -1.93 -7.08
CA TRP A 136 0.72 -1.81 -8.16
C TRP A 136 0.47 -0.50 -8.89
N VAL A 137 1.52 0.30 -9.03
CA VAL A 137 1.44 1.64 -9.60
C VAL A 137 2.38 1.77 -10.79
N THR A 138 1.86 2.28 -11.91
CA THR A 138 2.64 2.74 -13.07
C THR A 138 2.49 4.26 -13.23
N ALA A 139 3.06 4.84 -14.30
CA ALA A 139 2.90 6.26 -14.60
C ALA A 139 1.42 6.69 -14.82
N SER A 140 0.54 5.77 -15.20
CA SER A 140 -0.85 6.06 -15.59
C SER A 140 -1.88 5.13 -14.95
N THR A 141 -1.49 4.29 -14.00
CA THR A 141 -2.38 3.29 -13.40
C THR A 141 -2.09 3.08 -11.93
N VAL A 142 -3.15 2.97 -11.13
CA VAL A 142 -3.11 2.48 -9.75
C VAL A 142 -4.03 1.27 -9.64
N ALA A 143 -3.46 0.07 -9.61
CA ALA A 143 -4.18 -1.17 -9.37
C ALA A 143 -4.12 -1.53 -7.88
N VAL A 144 -5.27 -1.79 -7.25
CA VAL A 144 -5.39 -2.03 -5.82
C VAL A 144 -6.03 -3.39 -5.56
N GLY A 145 -5.37 -4.22 -4.77
CA GLY A 145 -5.94 -5.47 -4.29
C GLY A 145 -6.97 -5.21 -3.20
N THR A 146 -8.05 -5.99 -3.19
CA THR A 146 -9.12 -5.82 -2.20
C THR A 146 -9.34 -7.10 -1.40
N ALA A 147 -9.34 -6.97 -0.07
CA ALA A 147 -9.43 -8.09 0.86
C ALA A 147 -10.88 -8.43 1.25
N VAL A 148 -11.85 -7.52 1.07
CA VAL A 148 -13.27 -7.77 1.36
C VAL A 148 -14.02 -8.08 0.07
N ALA A 149 -13.88 -7.24 -0.96
CA ALA A 149 -14.51 -7.46 -2.26
C ALA A 149 -13.86 -8.61 -3.05
N GLY A 150 -12.61 -8.96 -2.73
CA GLY A 150 -11.93 -10.14 -3.26
C GLY A 150 -11.62 -10.05 -4.75
N ASN A 151 -11.09 -8.90 -5.18
CA ASN A 151 -10.77 -8.58 -6.57
C ASN A 151 -9.63 -7.54 -6.66
N VAL A 152 -9.14 -7.26 -7.86
CA VAL A 152 -8.27 -6.10 -8.14
C VAL A 152 -9.11 -4.99 -8.76
N GLN A 153 -8.97 -3.78 -8.23
CA GLN A 153 -9.61 -2.58 -8.73
C GLN A 153 -8.57 -1.62 -9.32
N THR A 154 -8.69 -1.34 -10.61
CA THR A 154 -7.72 -0.55 -11.36
C THR A 154 -8.27 0.84 -11.66
N LEU A 155 -7.54 1.87 -11.26
CA LEU A 155 -7.84 3.27 -11.56
C LEU A 155 -6.87 3.78 -12.62
N THR A 156 -7.38 4.43 -13.65
CA THR A 156 -6.56 5.16 -14.64
C THR A 156 -6.21 6.53 -14.07
N LEU A 157 -4.92 6.85 -14.01
CA LEU A 157 -4.41 8.17 -13.60
C LEU A 157 -4.15 9.02 -14.85
N ASN A 158 -4.93 10.08 -15.01
CA ASN A 158 -4.81 11.02 -16.11
C ASN A 158 -3.63 11.99 -15.90
N ALA A 159 -3.15 12.59 -16.98
CA ALA A 159 -2.02 13.53 -16.94
C ALA A 159 -2.27 14.78 -16.08
N ASP A 160 -3.53 15.18 -15.91
CA ASP A 160 -3.95 16.28 -15.02
C ASP A 160 -4.00 15.87 -13.53
N GLY A 161 -3.72 14.61 -13.22
CA GLY A 161 -3.74 14.04 -11.86
C GLY A 161 -5.11 13.55 -11.40
N SER A 162 -6.14 13.62 -12.24
CA SER A 162 -7.45 13.04 -11.97
C SER A 162 -7.46 11.52 -12.21
N PHE A 163 -8.40 10.82 -11.57
CA PHE A 163 -8.65 9.40 -11.80
C PHE A 163 -9.85 9.15 -12.71
N SER A 164 -9.93 7.96 -13.31
CA SER A 164 -11.15 7.45 -13.94
C SER A 164 -12.34 7.53 -12.97
N THR A 165 -13.56 7.69 -13.50
CA THR A 165 -14.77 7.87 -12.67
C THR A 165 -15.21 6.61 -11.93
N LYS A 166 -14.71 5.45 -12.34
CA LYS A 166 -14.89 4.16 -11.67
C LYS A 166 -13.65 3.29 -11.86
N PRO A 167 -13.41 2.34 -10.95
CA PRO A 167 -12.38 1.34 -11.15
C PRO A 167 -12.82 0.26 -12.14
N ASP A 168 -11.86 -0.24 -12.92
CA ASP A 168 -12.02 -1.48 -13.66
C ASP A 168 -11.77 -2.67 -12.72
N ILE A 169 -12.73 -3.59 -12.65
CA ILE A 169 -12.69 -4.72 -11.73
C ILE A 169 -12.19 -5.96 -12.47
N SER A 170 -11.19 -6.62 -11.91
CA SER A 170 -10.63 -7.86 -12.42
C SER A 170 -10.46 -8.91 -11.31
N PHE A 171 -10.34 -10.18 -11.69
CA PHE A 171 -10.17 -11.31 -10.76
C PHE A 171 -11.28 -11.43 -9.70
N ALA A 172 -12.52 -11.10 -10.07
CA ALA A 172 -13.68 -11.20 -9.21
C ALA A 172 -14.45 -12.53 -9.37
N GLY A 173 -15.25 -12.89 -8.37
CA GLY A 173 -16.18 -14.01 -8.45
C GLY A 173 -15.51 -15.38 -8.46
N LYS A 174 -16.15 -16.36 -9.10
CA LYS A 174 -15.74 -17.78 -9.09
C LYS A 174 -14.37 -18.04 -9.74
N ASP A 175 -13.99 -17.20 -10.69
CA ASP A 175 -12.72 -17.30 -11.43
C ASP A 175 -11.63 -16.40 -10.79
N GLY A 176 -11.96 -15.76 -9.66
CA GLY A 176 -11.06 -14.89 -8.92
C GLY A 176 -10.15 -15.61 -7.93
N PHE A 177 -9.29 -14.83 -7.29
CA PHE A 177 -8.34 -15.31 -6.29
C PHE A 177 -8.84 -15.12 -4.84
N GLY A 178 -10.04 -14.57 -4.65
CA GLY A 178 -10.55 -14.22 -3.33
C GLY A 178 -9.84 -13.00 -2.75
N ARG A 179 -9.54 -13.02 -1.46
CA ARG A 179 -8.93 -11.91 -0.73
C ARG A 179 -7.52 -11.63 -1.26
N ILE A 180 -7.32 -10.47 -1.87
CA ILE A 180 -6.02 -10.00 -2.31
C ILE A 180 -5.47 -9.05 -1.25
N SER A 181 -4.23 -9.28 -0.81
CA SER A 181 -3.62 -8.57 0.34
C SER A 181 -2.32 -7.86 0.00
N ALA A 182 -1.46 -8.48 -0.80
CA ALA A 182 -0.18 -7.93 -1.21
C ALA A 182 -0.13 -7.80 -2.72
N MET A 183 0.38 -6.67 -3.20
CA MET A 183 0.74 -6.47 -4.61
C MET A 183 2.08 -5.77 -4.67
N ASN A 184 2.94 -6.16 -5.61
CA ASN A 184 4.22 -5.51 -5.84
C ASN A 184 4.55 -5.51 -7.34
N ALA A 185 4.93 -4.35 -7.85
CA ALA A 185 5.26 -4.17 -9.25
C ALA A 185 6.54 -4.95 -9.62
N ILE A 186 6.49 -5.75 -10.68
CA ILE A 186 7.68 -6.33 -11.32
C ILE A 186 8.13 -5.40 -12.46
N SER A 187 7.17 -4.88 -13.21
CA SER A 187 7.35 -3.97 -14.34
C SER A 187 6.07 -3.14 -14.57
N ASP A 188 6.04 -2.35 -15.63
CA ASP A 188 4.81 -1.68 -16.11
C ASP A 188 3.72 -2.66 -16.57
N SER A 189 4.08 -3.91 -16.85
CA SER A 189 3.19 -4.93 -17.41
C SER A 189 2.95 -6.13 -16.49
N ALA A 190 3.66 -6.24 -15.36
CA ALA A 190 3.51 -7.38 -14.45
C ALA A 190 3.63 -6.98 -12.98
N ALA A 191 2.90 -7.70 -12.13
CA ALA A 191 3.00 -7.59 -10.68
C ALA A 191 2.88 -8.95 -9.99
N PHE A 192 3.59 -9.12 -8.88
CA PHE A 192 3.28 -10.18 -7.93
C PHE A 192 2.02 -9.82 -7.15
N VAL A 193 1.19 -10.83 -6.88
CA VAL A 193 0.00 -10.73 -6.05
C VAL A 193 -0.02 -11.87 -5.05
N GLY A 194 -0.28 -11.54 -3.79
CA GLY A 194 -0.49 -12.51 -2.71
C GLY A 194 -1.95 -12.52 -2.25
N THR A 195 -2.47 -13.71 -1.97
CA THR A 195 -3.80 -13.88 -1.36
C THR A 195 -3.70 -14.04 0.15
N SER A 196 -4.81 -13.76 0.85
CA SER A 196 -4.96 -13.99 2.30
C SER A 196 -6.33 -14.58 2.61
N ASN A 197 -6.71 -15.63 1.88
CA ASN A 197 -7.98 -16.32 2.03
C ASN A 197 -8.09 -17.09 3.34
N LYS A 198 -6.97 -17.58 3.89
CA LYS A 198 -6.94 -18.22 5.20
C LYS A 198 -7.18 -17.25 6.35
N ASP A 199 -6.97 -15.95 6.11
CA ASP A 199 -7.23 -14.87 7.08
C ASP A 199 -8.66 -14.30 6.92
N GLY A 200 -9.65 -15.09 7.37
CA GLY A 200 -11.06 -14.68 7.40
C GLY A 200 -11.82 -14.77 6.07
N GLY A 201 -11.28 -15.48 5.08
CA GLY A 201 -11.95 -15.81 3.82
C GLY A 201 -12.64 -17.18 3.82
N LYS A 202 -12.93 -17.68 2.61
CA LYS A 202 -13.41 -19.05 2.35
C LYS A 202 -12.33 -19.80 1.57
N PRO A 203 -11.23 -20.24 2.23
CA PRO A 203 -10.07 -20.77 1.53
C PRO A 203 -10.38 -22.10 0.85
N VAL A 204 -9.73 -22.34 -0.28
CA VAL A 204 -9.65 -23.66 -0.91
C VAL A 204 -8.31 -24.35 -0.57
N SER A 205 -8.15 -25.60 -0.96
CA SER A 205 -6.96 -26.40 -0.61
C SER A 205 -5.63 -25.79 -1.05
N SER A 206 -5.63 -25.05 -2.16
CA SER A 206 -4.45 -24.39 -2.72
C SER A 206 -4.13 -23.01 -2.11
N ASP A 207 -4.94 -22.51 -1.17
CA ASP A 207 -4.68 -21.20 -0.55
C ASP A 207 -3.62 -21.28 0.56
N ASP A 208 -2.91 -20.21 0.90
CA ASP A 208 -2.84 -18.95 0.13
C ASP A 208 -1.91 -19.10 -1.07
N ARG A 209 -2.04 -18.18 -2.03
CA ARG A 209 -1.34 -18.24 -3.32
C ARG A 209 -0.50 -16.99 -3.53
N VAL A 210 0.58 -17.17 -4.27
CA VAL A 210 1.28 -16.08 -4.96
C VAL A 210 1.10 -16.29 -6.46
N ALA A 211 0.71 -15.24 -7.17
CA ALA A 211 0.52 -15.25 -8.61
C ALA A 211 1.26 -14.07 -9.25
N VAL A 212 1.59 -14.21 -10.53
CA VAL A 212 1.95 -13.07 -11.38
C VAL A 212 0.72 -12.67 -12.15
N ILE A 213 0.30 -11.42 -12.01
CA ILE A 213 -0.74 -10.83 -12.87
C ILE A 213 -0.06 -10.01 -13.97
N LEU A 214 -0.66 -10.03 -15.15
CA LEU A 214 -0.20 -9.23 -16.29
C LEU A 214 -1.22 -8.13 -16.54
N ASN A 215 -0.73 -6.91 -16.74
CA ASN A 215 -1.54 -5.86 -17.36
C ASN A 215 -1.51 -6.13 -18.85
N SER A 216 -2.52 -6.86 -19.33
CA SER A 216 -2.85 -6.91 -20.75
C SER A 216 -3.33 -5.52 -21.13
N GLY A 217 -2.37 -4.62 -21.43
CA GLY A 217 -2.65 -3.26 -21.87
C GLY A 217 -3.76 -3.30 -22.89
N GLY A 218 -4.80 -2.49 -22.68
CA GLY A 218 -6.06 -2.54 -23.42
C GLY A 218 -5.83 -2.49 -24.93
N GLY A 219 -5.68 -3.66 -25.54
CA GLY A 219 -5.97 -3.87 -26.94
C GLY A 219 -7.46 -3.76 -27.06
N SER A 220 -7.93 -2.58 -27.46
CA SER A 220 -9.23 -2.43 -28.09
C SER A 220 -9.35 -3.54 -29.13
N GLY A 221 -10.13 -4.58 -28.84
CA GLY A 221 -10.56 -5.55 -29.82
C GLY A 221 -11.33 -4.80 -30.89
N GLY A 222 -10.63 -4.42 -31.96
CA GLY A 222 -11.26 -4.04 -33.21
C GLY A 222 -12.15 -5.20 -33.62
N LYS A 223 -13.46 -4.93 -33.67
CA LYS A 223 -14.36 -5.78 -34.43
C LYS A 223 -14.05 -5.49 -35.89
N ASP A 224 -13.40 -6.44 -36.55
CA ASP A 224 -13.63 -6.66 -37.97
C ASP A 224 -15.00 -7.35 -38.15
#